data_AF-A3J818-F1
#
_entry.id   AF-A3J818-F1
#
_cell.length_a   1.000
_cell.length_b   1.000
_cell.length_c   1.000
_cell.angle_alpha   90.00
_cell.angle_beta   90.00
_cell.angle_gamma   90.00
#
_symmetry.space_group_name_H-M   'P 1'
#
loop_
_entity.id
_entity.type
_entity.pdbx_description
1 polymer ?
#
loop_
_entity_poly.entity_id
_entity_poly.type
_entity_poly.pdbx_seq_one_letter_code
_entity_poly.pdbx_strand_id
1 'polypeptide(L)' 'MRIFQLYLFLFSAILLSFPAHAEKLMIVTEEYAPLSYTENGEIKGVATEQVKLILDKAGVDYEMSVFPWARALL' A
#
# COMPACT_ATOMS: atom_id res chain seq x y z
N MET A 1 18.16 -27.91 33.98
CA MET A 1 18.43 -26.57 33.40
C MET A 1 18.38 -26.52 31.86
N ARG A 2 18.96 -27.47 31.11
CA ARG A 2 18.95 -27.41 29.62
C ARG A 2 17.57 -27.48 28.96
N ILE A 3 16.64 -28.27 29.51
CA ILE A 3 15.26 -28.37 28.98
C ILE A 3 14.49 -27.05 29.12
N PHE A 4 14.67 -26.35 30.25
CA PHE A 4 14.03 -25.07 30.53
C PHE A 4 14.52 -23.98 29.58
N GLN A 5 15.83 -23.97 29.28
CA GLN A 5 16.41 -23.07 28.29
C GLN A 5 15.85 -23.32 26.88
N LEU A 6 15.61 -24.59 26.52
CA LEU A 6 15.00 -24.95 25.24
C LEU A 6 13.57 -24.42 25.12
N TYR A 7 12.75 -24.59 26.17
CA TYR A 7 11.39 -24.05 26.21
C TYR A 7 11.38 -22.51 26.16
N LEU A 8 12.29 -21.86 26.88
CA LEU A 8 12.44 -20.40 26.85
C LEU A 8 12.81 -19.91 25.43
N PHE A 9 13.72 -20.62 24.76
CA PHE A 9 14.14 -20.28 23.40
C PHE A 9 13.00 -20.47 22.37
N LEU A 10 12.28 -21.59 22.44
CA LEU A 10 11.12 -21.84 21.59
C LEU A 10 10.02 -20.80 21.80
N PHE A 11 9.75 -20.43 23.05
CA PHE A 11 8.77 -19.40 23.38
C PHE A 11 9.18 -18.03 22.81
N SER A 12 10.46 -17.66 22.93
CA SER A 12 10.98 -16.42 22.35
C SER A 12 10.92 -16.39 20.82
N ALA A 13 11.19 -17.51 20.15
CA ALA A 13 11.14 -17.59 18.69
C ALA A 13 9.72 -17.40 18.15
N ILE A 14 8.71 -17.91 18.87
CA ILE A 14 7.29 -17.74 18.53
C ILE A 14 6.88 -16.27 18.68
N LEU A 15 7.31 -15.60 19.75
CA LEU A 15 7.02 -14.17 19.97
C LEU A 15 7.61 -13.25 18.89
N LEU A 16 8.69 -13.67 18.22
CA LEU A 16 9.34 -12.91 17.16
C LEU A 16 8.75 -13.18 15.76
N SER A 17 7.81 -14.12 15.61
CA SER A 17 7.26 -14.53 14.31
C SER A 17 6.09 -13.69 13.81
N PHE A 18 5.97 -12.42 14.27
CA PHE A 18 4.92 -11.55 13.75
C PHE A 18 5.16 -11.26 12.25
N PRO A 19 4.15 -11.45 11.39
CA PRO A 19 4.28 -11.05 9.99
C PRO A 19 4.42 -9.54 9.92
N ALA A 20 5.48 -9.07 9.27
CA ALA A 20 5.60 -7.66 8.93
C ALA A 20 4.54 -7.33 7.88
N HIS A 21 3.56 -6.50 8.22
CA HIS A 21 2.56 -6.00 7.28
C HIS A 21 3.13 -4.74 6.62
N ALA A 22 3.35 -4.79 5.30
CA ALA A 22 3.66 -3.60 4.55
C ALA A 22 2.40 -2.74 4.43
N GLU A 23 2.51 -1.45 4.76
CA GLU A 23 1.42 -0.50 4.49
C GLU A 23 1.28 -0.31 2.98
N LYS A 24 0.04 -0.26 2.49
CA LYS A 24 -0.21 -0.02 1.08
C LYS A 24 0.23 1.39 0.70
N LEU A 25 0.80 1.54 -0.50
CA LEU A 25 1.16 2.85 -1.01
C LEU A 25 -0.11 3.66 -1.34
N MET A 26 -0.25 4.84 -0.74
CA MET A 26 -1.35 5.74 -1.07
C MET A 26 -0.97 6.62 -2.26
N ILE A 27 -1.74 6.51 -3.35
CA ILE A 27 -1.63 7.36 -4.53
C ILE A 27 -2.74 8.40 -4.50
N VAL A 28 -2.35 9.66 -4.53
CA VAL A 28 -3.29 10.78 -4.56
C VAL A 28 -3.20 11.50 -5.90
N THR A 29 -4.36 11.87 -6.45
CA THR A 29 -4.48 12.67 -7.67
C THR A 29 -5.59 13.71 -7.51
N GLU A 30 -5.75 14.61 -8.48
CA GLU A 30 -6.87 15.54 -8.57
C GLU A 30 -7.81 15.21 -9.75
N GLU A 31 -8.99 15.83 -9.76
CA GLU A 31 -9.93 15.80 -10.89
C GLU A 31 -9.41 16.69 -12.02
N TYR A 32 -8.76 16.07 -13.01
CA TYR A 32 -8.16 16.73 -14.16
C TYR A 32 -8.24 15.86 -15.43
N ALA A 33 -9.43 15.82 -16.04
CA ALA A 33 -9.63 15.14 -17.31
C ALA A 33 -8.79 15.80 -18.44
N PRO A 34 -8.19 15.01 -19.36
CA PRO A 34 -8.28 13.55 -19.49
C PRO A 34 -7.17 12.77 -18.75
N LEU A 35 -6.36 13.42 -17.90
CA LEU A 35 -5.19 12.80 -17.25
C LEU A 35 -5.59 11.91 -16.07
N SER A 36 -6.41 12.43 -15.16
CA SER A 36 -6.97 11.71 -14.01
C SER A 36 -8.36 12.24 -13.73
N TYR A 37 -9.38 11.41 -13.66
CA TYR A 37 -10.75 11.83 -13.38
C TYR A 37 -11.59 10.68 -12.86
N THR A 38 -12.63 10.99 -12.08
CA THR A 38 -13.58 9.98 -11.61
C THR A 38 -14.70 9.79 -12.64
N GLU A 39 -14.92 8.54 -13.05
CA GLU A 39 -16.06 8.15 -13.88
C GLU A 39 -16.68 6.88 -13.31
N ASN A 40 -17.98 6.92 -13.01
CA ASN A 40 -18.73 5.81 -12.42
C ASN A 40 -18.11 5.27 -11.11
N GLY A 41 -17.46 6.15 -10.33
CA GLY A 41 -16.81 5.78 -9.07
C GLY A 41 -15.40 5.20 -9.23
N GLU A 42 -14.87 5.12 -10.46
CA GLU A 42 -13.50 4.68 -10.73
C GLU A 42 -12.62 5.84 -11.16
N ILE A 43 -11.38 5.87 -10.68
CA ILE A 43 -10.36 6.82 -11.12
C ILE A 43 -9.78 6.31 -12.45
N LYS A 44 -9.92 7.11 -13.50
CA LYS A 44 -9.52 6.84 -14.89
C LYS A 44 -8.65 7.98 -15.44
N GLY A 45 -8.15 7.79 -16.66
CA GLY A 45 -7.37 8.78 -17.39
C GLY A 45 -5.97 8.29 -17.71
N VAL A 46 -5.35 8.93 -18.71
CA VAL A 46 -4.11 8.44 -19.31
C VAL A 46 -2.95 8.39 -18.31
N ALA A 47 -2.90 9.31 -17.35
CA ALA A 47 -1.87 9.31 -16.31
C ALA A 47 -2.19 8.24 -15.25
N THR A 48 -3.46 8.09 -14.89
CA THR A 48 -3.92 7.04 -13.96
C THR A 48 -3.58 5.64 -14.48
N GLU A 49 -3.83 5.35 -15.76
CA GLU A 49 -3.51 4.06 -16.38
C GLU A 49 -2.01 3.75 -16.35
N GLN A 50 -1.17 4.75 -16.60
CA GLN A 50 0.29 4.60 -16.54
C GLN A 50 0.77 4.28 -15.12
N VAL A 51 0.25 4.98 -14.11
CA VAL A 51 0.61 4.73 -12.70
C VAL A 51 0.19 3.33 -12.28
N LYS A 52 -1.04 2.91 -12.57
CA LYS A 52 -1.52 1.54 -12.28
C LYS A 52 -0.59 0.50 -12.90
N LEU A 53 -0.26 0.64 -14.18
CA LEU A 53 0.64 -0.29 -14.88
C LEU A 53 2.04 -0.36 -14.26
N ILE A 54 2.59 0.77 -13.81
CA ILE A 54 3.90 0.82 -13.15
C ILE A 54 3.86 0.08 -11.82
N LEU A 55 2.83 0.32 -10.99
CA LEU A 55 2.69 -0.29 -9.66
C LEU A 55 2.42 -1.79 -9.76
N ASP A 56 1.56 -2.20 -10.69
CA ASP A 56 1.27 -3.60 -10.96
C ASP A 56 2.54 -4.35 -11.40
N LYS A 57 3.36 -3.75 -12.28
CA LYS A 57 4.66 -4.31 -12.69
C LYS A 57 5.68 -4.35 -11.57
N ALA A 58 5.61 -3.41 -10.62
CA ALA A 58 6.49 -3.36 -9.46
C ALA A 58 6.07 -4.34 -8.35
N GLY A 59 4.88 -4.93 -8.44
CA GLY A 59 4.32 -5.78 -7.38
C GLY A 59 4.05 -5.00 -6.08
N VAL A 60 3.70 -3.72 -6.21
CA VAL A 60 3.41 -2.83 -5.07
C VAL A 60 1.91 -2.81 -4.86
N ASP A 61 1.46 -3.15 -3.64
CA ASP A 61 0.08 -2.94 -3.23
C ASP A 61 -0.19 -1.46 -3.00
N TYR A 62 -1.25 -0.92 -3.59
CA TYR A 62 -1.61 0.50 -3.49
C TYR A 62 -3.11 0.72 -3.33
N GLU A 63 -3.44 1.93 -2.87
CA GLU A 63 -4.79 2.50 -2.91
C GLU A 63 -4.72 3.85 -3.60
N MET A 64 -5.74 4.19 -4.38
CA MET A 64 -5.79 5.45 -5.12
C MET A 64 -7.00 6.27 -4.70
N SER A 65 -6.81 7.56 -4.48
CA SER A 65 -7.87 8.49 -4.06
C SER A 65 -7.71 9.86 -4.73
N VAL A 66 -8.85 10.54 -4.90
CA VAL A 66 -8.88 11.88 -5.47
C VAL A 66 -9.02 12.91 -4.35
N PHE A 67 -8.13 13.89 -4.32
CA PHE A 67 -8.16 15.00 -3.38
C PHE A 67 -7.98 16.33 -4.11
N PRO A 68 -8.57 17.43 -3.61
CA PRO A 68 -8.16 18.76 -4.02
C PRO A 68 -6.68 18.96 -3.68
N TRP A 69 -5.91 19.61 -4.57
CA TRP A 69 -4.46 19.80 -4.43
C TRP A 69 -4.03 20.30 -3.04
N ALA A 70 -4.81 21.20 -2.44
CA ALA A 70 -4.56 21.74 -1.10
C ALA A 70 -4.49 20.68 0.03
N ARG A 71 -4.93 19.44 -0.21
CA ARG A 71 -4.93 18.32 0.75
C ARG A 71 -4.13 17.10 0.29
N ALA A 72 -3.43 17.18 -0.85
CA ALA A 72 -2.72 16.04 -1.46
C ALA A 72 -1.35 15.72 -0.80
N LEU A 73 -1.06 16.25 0.39
CA LEU A 73 0.19 16.03 1.15
C LEU A 73 -0.02 15.32 2.49
N LEU A 74 -1.26 14.91 2.78
CA LEU A 74 -1.62 14.14 3.97
C LEU A 74 -1.58 12.65 3.67
#